data_AF-A0A7S3U1V0-F1
#
_entry.id   AF-A0A7S3U1V0-F1
#
_cell.length_a   1.000
_cell.length_b   1.000
_cell.length_c   1.000
_cell.angle_alpha   90.00
_cell.angle_beta   90.00
_cell.angle_gamma   90.00
#
_symmetry.space_group_name_H-M   'P 1'
#
loop_
_entity.id
_entity.type
_entity.pdbx_description
1 polymer ?
#
loop_
_entity_poly.entity_id
_entity_poly.type
_entity_poly.pdbx_seq_one_letter_code
_entity_poly.pdbx_strand_id
1 'polypeptide(L)'
;PPGVPMTKMQPTWLGVAWLLYSLPTCLAQVSYQLIDVSSQVGDYNFIGAAKAADGRIIFAPQNAGGVGAFHPAENTFELVDISSQVSGDAKFYGAAVAAD
;
A
#
# COMPACT_ATOMS: atom_id res chain seq x y z
N PRO A 1 -31.64 61.34 5.81
CA PRO A 1 -30.74 61.18 6.99
C PRO A 1 -30.83 59.75 7.55
N PRO A 2 -29.69 59.04 7.65
CA PRO A 2 -29.61 57.61 7.97
C PRO A 2 -29.44 57.36 9.48
N GLY A 3 -29.62 56.11 9.94
CA GLY A 3 -28.99 55.68 11.21
C GLY A 3 -29.68 54.61 12.06
N VAL A 4 -29.93 53.44 11.46
CA VAL A 4 -29.85 52.05 11.99
C VAL A 4 -30.41 51.69 13.40
N PRO A 5 -31.26 50.62 13.50
CA PRO A 5 -31.79 50.07 14.75
C PRO A 5 -30.87 49.00 15.37
N MET A 6 -30.96 48.76 16.68
CA MET A 6 -30.31 47.59 17.30
C MET A 6 -31.26 46.91 18.30
N THR A 7 -31.96 45.90 17.78
CA THR A 7 -32.89 45.03 18.51
C THR A 7 -32.14 44.04 19.41
N LYS A 8 -32.39 44.17 20.71
CA LYS A 8 -32.53 43.14 21.76
C LYS A 8 -31.84 41.77 21.58
N MET A 9 -30.80 41.56 22.39
CA MET A 9 -30.41 40.37 23.16
C MET A 9 -30.42 38.98 22.48
N GLN A 10 -29.21 38.39 22.36
CA GLN A 10 -28.95 36.95 22.23
C GLN A 10 -27.82 36.55 23.21
N PRO A 11 -27.79 35.28 23.68
CA PRO A 11 -27.15 34.88 24.94
C PRO A 11 -25.63 34.71 24.87
N THR A 12 -24.98 34.94 26.00
CA THR A 12 -23.54 34.75 26.24
C THR A 12 -23.20 33.27 26.45
N TRP A 13 -22.68 32.60 25.42
CA TRP A 13 -21.84 31.39 25.59
C TRP A 13 -20.91 31.25 24.36
N LEU A 14 -19.94 32.16 24.23
CA LEU A 14 -18.89 32.12 23.22
C LEU A 14 -17.57 31.63 23.85
N GLY A 15 -17.57 30.41 24.39
CA GLY A 15 -16.38 29.85 25.06
C GLY A 15 -15.89 28.49 24.56
N VAL A 16 -16.79 27.61 24.09
CA VAL A 16 -16.43 26.21 23.80
C VAL A 16 -16.91 25.68 22.44
N ALA A 17 -17.71 26.44 21.69
CA ALA A 17 -18.19 26.01 20.37
C ALA A 17 -17.14 26.13 19.25
N TRP A 18 -16.08 26.91 19.45
CA TRP A 18 -15.08 27.18 18.39
C TRP A 18 -13.85 26.26 18.44
N LEU A 19 -13.69 25.42 19.47
CA LEU A 19 -12.54 24.51 19.56
C LEU A 19 -12.80 23.10 19.00
N LEU A 20 -14.03 22.81 18.54
CA LEU A 20 -14.36 21.50 17.96
C LEU A 20 -14.39 21.50 16.42
N TYR A 21 -14.09 22.64 15.77
CA TYR A 21 -14.15 22.78 14.31
C TYR A 21 -12.79 22.93 13.61
N SER A 22 -11.68 22.58 14.27
CA SER A 22 -10.34 22.69 13.68
C SER A 22 -9.41 21.56 14.06
N LEU A 23 -9.91 20.33 14.05
CA LEU A 23 -9.04 19.20 13.80
C LEU A 23 -9.44 18.68 12.43
N PRO A 24 -8.63 18.88 11.36
CA PRO A 24 -8.77 18.00 10.22
C PRO A 24 -8.63 16.61 10.82
N THR A 25 -9.66 15.79 10.68
CA THR A 25 -9.54 14.37 10.93
C THR A 25 -8.41 13.92 10.02
N CYS A 26 -7.21 13.85 10.58
CA CYS A 26 -6.04 13.18 10.04
C CYS A 26 -6.32 11.68 10.08
N LEU A 27 -7.43 11.28 9.48
CA LEU A 27 -7.62 9.97 8.93
C LEU A 27 -6.78 10.03 7.66
N ALA A 28 -5.47 9.76 7.82
CA ALA A 28 -4.64 9.42 6.68
C ALA A 28 -5.37 8.27 5.98
N GLN A 29 -6.08 8.61 4.91
CA GLN A 29 -6.74 7.64 4.08
C GLN A 29 -5.62 6.84 3.45
N VAL A 30 -5.31 5.68 4.04
CA VAL A 30 -4.36 4.73 3.47
C VAL A 30 -5.02 4.22 2.19
N SER A 31 -4.72 4.88 1.08
CA SER A 31 -5.13 4.46 -0.25
C SER A 31 -4.34 3.22 -0.60
N TYR A 32 -4.99 2.06 -0.61
CA TYR A 32 -4.44 0.84 -1.17
C TYR A 32 -4.85 0.75 -2.63
N GLN A 33 -3.89 0.48 -3.52
CA GLN A 33 -4.15 0.20 -4.92
C GLN A 33 -4.03 -1.31 -5.12
N LEU A 34 -5.08 -1.93 -5.65
CA LEU A 34 -5.00 -3.31 -6.10
C LEU A 34 -4.35 -3.32 -7.49
N ILE A 35 -3.34 -4.17 -7.66
CA ILE A 35 -2.65 -4.36 -8.93
C ILE A 35 -2.91 -5.80 -9.33
N ASP A 36 -3.53 -5.97 -10.49
CA ASP A 36 -3.78 -7.29 -11.05
C ASP A 36 -2.50 -7.78 -11.74
N VAL A 37 -1.89 -8.80 -11.15
CA VAL A 37 -0.71 -9.50 -11.69
C VAL A 37 -1.07 -10.88 -12.24
N SER A 38 -2.36 -11.27 -12.22
CA SER A 38 -2.82 -12.62 -12.62
C SER A 38 -2.46 -13.01 -14.05
N SER A 39 -2.28 -12.04 -14.94
CA SER A 39 -1.85 -12.29 -16.32
C SER A 39 -0.39 -12.73 -16.43
N GLN A 40 0.44 -12.41 -15.42
CA GLN A 40 1.87 -12.70 -15.40
C GLN A 40 2.20 -13.92 -14.53
N VAL A 41 1.31 -14.27 -13.60
CA VAL A 41 1.40 -15.45 -12.75
C VAL A 41 0.21 -16.36 -13.03
N GLY A 42 0.44 -17.45 -13.78
CA GLY A 42 -0.55 -18.50 -14.03
C GLY A 42 -0.85 -19.33 -12.77
N ASP A 43 -0.92 -20.66 -12.88
CA ASP A 43 -1.14 -21.58 -11.74
C ASP A 43 0.05 -21.68 -10.75
N TYR A 44 0.87 -20.63 -10.69
CA TYR A 44 2.13 -20.56 -9.98
C TYR A 44 1.93 -20.11 -8.53
N ASN A 45 2.44 -20.90 -7.58
CA ASN A 45 2.28 -20.63 -6.15
C ASN A 45 3.53 -19.97 -5.54
N PHE A 46 3.32 -18.89 -4.78
CA PHE A 46 4.36 -18.16 -4.03
C PHE A 46 4.01 -18.17 -2.54
N ILE A 47 4.97 -18.46 -1.66
CA ILE A 47 4.73 -18.56 -0.21
C ILE A 47 5.30 -17.38 0.58
N GLY A 48 6.36 -16.74 0.07
CA GLY A 48 7.03 -15.66 0.80
C GLY A 48 7.44 -14.53 -0.11
N ALA A 49 7.74 -13.38 0.48
CA ALA A 49 8.30 -12.24 -0.23
C ALA A 49 9.33 -11.51 0.63
N ALA A 50 10.33 -10.93 -0.01
CA ALA A 50 11.34 -10.09 0.62
C ALA A 50 11.47 -8.76 -0.13
N LYS A 51 11.64 -7.67 0.62
CA LYS A 51 11.95 -6.36 0.05
C LYS A 51 13.45 -6.32 -0.26
N ALA A 52 13.80 -6.10 -1.53
CA ALA A 52 15.17 -5.83 -1.96
C ALA A 52 15.60 -4.41 -1.57
N ALA A 53 16.92 -4.19 -1.46
CA ALA A 53 17.49 -2.85 -1.20
C ALA A 53 17.04 -1.81 -2.24
N ASP A 54 16.85 -2.23 -3.49
CA ASP A 54 16.37 -1.42 -4.61
C ASP A 54 14.89 -0.98 -4.48
N GLY A 55 14.18 -1.40 -3.43
CA GLY A 55 12.76 -1.09 -3.23
C GLY A 55 11.79 -2.04 -3.95
N ARG A 56 12.30 -3.02 -4.70
CA ARG A 56 11.53 -4.10 -5.32
C ARG A 56 11.07 -5.12 -4.28
N ILE A 57 9.94 -5.77 -4.52
CA ILE A 57 9.46 -6.90 -3.73
C ILE A 57 9.69 -8.19 -4.52
N ILE A 58 10.48 -9.10 -3.96
CA ILE A 58 10.83 -10.37 -4.59
C ILE A 58 10.03 -11.49 -3.93
N PHE A 59 9.29 -12.27 -4.73
CA PHE A 59 8.45 -13.37 -4.29
C PHE A 59 9.14 -14.73 -4.47
N ALA A 60 9.17 -15.53 -3.41
CA ALA A 60 9.74 -16.86 -3.39
C ALA A 60 8.80 -17.89 -4.05
N PRO A 61 9.26 -18.60 -5.10
CA PRO A 61 8.43 -19.53 -5.84
C PRO A 61 8.38 -20.91 -5.16
N GLN A 62 7.23 -21.30 -4.62
CA GLN A 62 7.08 -22.66 -4.07
C GLN A 62 6.95 -23.67 -5.21
N ASN A 63 5.94 -23.48 -6.05
CA ASN A 63 5.67 -24.30 -7.23
C ASN A 63 5.69 -23.48 -8.53
N ALA A 64 6.06 -22.20 -8.44
CA ALA A 64 6.17 -21.36 -9.62
C ALA A 64 7.36 -21.76 -10.51
N GLY A 65 7.22 -21.56 -11.82
CA GLY A 65 8.32 -21.73 -12.78
C GLY A 65 9.41 -20.67 -12.64
N GLY A 66 9.13 -19.56 -11.96
CA GLY A 66 10.00 -18.39 -11.88
C GLY A 66 9.87 -17.63 -10.57
N VAL A 67 10.89 -16.84 -10.23
CA VAL A 67 10.87 -15.87 -9.13
C VAL A 67 10.08 -14.64 -9.57
N GLY A 68 9.11 -14.21 -8.77
CA GLY A 68 8.36 -12.98 -9.06
C GLY A 68 9.11 -11.75 -8.53
N ALA A 69 9.21 -10.69 -9.31
CA ALA A 69 9.78 -9.42 -8.91
C ALA A 69 8.79 -8.29 -9.19
N PHE A 70 8.39 -7.56 -8.15
CA PHE A 70 7.40 -6.50 -8.23
C PHE A 70 8.03 -5.14 -7.92
N HIS A 71 7.79 -4.16 -8.78
CA HIS A 71 8.16 -2.77 -8.57
C HIS A 71 6.96 -1.97 -8.08
N PRO A 72 6.92 -1.56 -6.80
CA PRO A 72 5.83 -0.76 -6.27
C PRO A 72 5.79 0.66 -6.84
N ALA A 73 6.90 1.19 -7.36
CA ALA A 73 6.95 2.54 -7.95
C ALA A 73 6.33 2.59 -9.36
N GLU A 74 6.49 1.50 -10.12
CA GLU A 74 6.07 1.42 -11.52
C GLU A 74 4.79 0.57 -11.69
N ASN A 75 4.35 -0.10 -10.62
CA ASN A 75 3.28 -1.09 -10.64
C ASN A 75 3.52 -2.21 -11.66
N THR A 76 4.79 -2.56 -11.89
CA THR A 76 5.20 -3.61 -12.83
C THR A 76 5.58 -4.87 -12.06
N PHE A 77 5.24 -6.02 -12.66
CA PHE A 77 5.62 -7.33 -12.16
C PHE A 77 6.33 -8.09 -13.27
N GLU A 78 7.48 -8.67 -12.93
CA GLU A 78 8.33 -9.44 -13.81
C GLU A 78 8.50 -10.85 -13.24
N LEU A 79 8.45 -11.85 -14.10
CA LEU A 79 8.70 -13.23 -13.73
C LEU A 79 10.06 -13.65 -14.27
N VAL A 80 11.00 -13.95 -13.37
CA VAL A 80 12.32 -14.46 -13.71
C VAL A 80 12.24 -15.98 -13.76
N ASP A 81 12.25 -16.57 -14.96
CA ASP A 81 12.18 -18.02 -15.14
C ASP A 81 13.42 -18.72 -14.55
N ILE A 82 13.18 -19.69 -13.66
CA ILE A 82 14.19 -20.54 -13.05
C ILE A 82 13.95 -22.03 -13.34
N SER A 83 12.97 -22.36 -14.17
CA SER A 83 12.55 -23.73 -14.46
C SER A 83 13.67 -24.60 -15.02
N SER A 84 14.63 -23.99 -15.74
CA SER A 84 15.81 -24.67 -16.27
C SER A 84 16.88 -24.99 -15.21
N GLN A 85 16.88 -24.29 -14.08
CA GLN A 85 17.91 -24.39 -13.04
C GLN A 85 17.44 -25.21 -11.84
N VAL A 86 16.15 -25.12 -11.50
CA VAL A 86 15.58 -25.77 -10.32
C VAL A 86 14.33 -26.54 -10.74
N SER A 87 14.35 -27.84 -10.52
CA SER A 87 13.23 -28.76 -10.74
C SER A 87 12.77 -29.37 -9.42
N GLY A 88 11.54 -29.90 -9.39
CA GLY A 88 10.90 -30.45 -8.18
C GLY A 88 9.83 -29.54 -7.58
N ASP A 89 9.06 -30.09 -6.65
CA ASP A 89 7.98 -29.40 -5.94
C ASP A 89 8.51 -28.69 -4.69
N ALA A 90 7.83 -27.62 -4.26
CA ALA A 90 8.14 -26.87 -3.05
C ALA A 90 9.60 -26.39 -2.94
N LYS A 91 10.10 -25.78 -4.03
CA LYS A 91 11.49 -25.34 -4.17
C LYS A 91 11.89 -24.29 -3.14
N PHE A 92 11.03 -23.28 -2.93
CA PHE A 92 11.29 -22.17 -2.02
C PHE A 92 10.07 -21.89 -1.13
N TYR A 93 10.29 -21.87 0.19
CA TYR A 93 9.26 -21.53 1.19
C TYR A 93 9.31 -20.07 1.65
N GLY A 94 10.35 -19.33 1.29
CA GLY A 94 10.52 -17.97 1.73
C GLY A 94 11.66 -17.28 1.00
N ALA A 95 11.67 -15.96 1.06
CA ALA A 95 12.77 -15.12 0.60
C ALA A 95 13.30 -14.34 1.80
N ALA A 96 14.62 -14.16 1.86
CA ALA A 96 15.28 -13.29 2.82
C ALA A 96 15.94 -12.13 2.09
N VAL A 97 16.01 -10.97 2.75
CA VAL A 97 16.80 -9.85 2.24
C VAL A 97 18.29 -10.17 2.45
N ALA A 98 19.09 -10.05 1.40
CA ALA A 98 20.53 -10.07 1.55
C ALA A 98 20.98 -8.70 2.10
N ALA A 99 21.71 -8.71 3.21
CA ALA A 99 22.45 -7.54 3.66
C ALA A 99 23.76 -7.47 2.87
N ASP A 100 24.11 -6.27 2.41
CA ASP A 100 25.37 -5.94 1.77
C ASP A 100 26.52 -5.80 2.78
#